data_AF-A0A2D7C010-F1
#
_entry.id   AF-A0A2D7C010-F1
#
_cell.length_a   1.000
_cell.length_b   1.000
_cell.length_c   1.000
_cell.angle_alpha   90.00
_cell.angle_beta   90.00
_cell.angle_gamma   90.00
#
_symmetry.space_group_name_H-M   'P 1'
#
loop_
_entity.id
_entity.type
_entity.pdbx_description
1 polymer ?
#
loop_
_entity_poly.entity_id
_entity_poly.type
_entity_poly.pdbx_seq_one_letter_code
_entity_poly.pdbx_strand_id
1 'polypeptide(L)'
;MSIRFDLPEEARLKVEKIIEKNYKDIVLHTRIQGLRTVKDWSDKLTLEYLNTSNISISKETNMVSFEGLEVTRQITPLIQKLFPKQIVWNTGFFHYPSTGYMGWHTNRNHPCKKLYLTWTKEANKSFFRYIKNEKVITDYDDKGLTSRLFEVTGEPPFFWHCVGSEIDRLSFGFSIR
;
A
#
# COMPACT_ATOMS: atom_id res chain seq x y z
N MET A 1 5.61 19.30 -0.81
CA MET A 1 4.25 18.72 -0.94
C MET A 1 4.32 17.22 -0.61
N SER A 2 3.69 16.84 0.49
CA SER A 2 3.60 15.45 0.98
C SER A 2 2.62 14.64 0.12
N ILE A 3 2.80 13.33 0.04
CA ILE A 3 1.81 12.41 -0.54
C ILE A 3 0.74 12.00 0.46
N ARG A 4 0.86 12.43 1.73
CA ARG A 4 -0.16 12.22 2.76
C ARG A 4 -1.45 12.88 2.35
N PHE A 5 -2.53 12.12 2.52
CA PHE A 5 -3.87 12.55 2.19
C PHE A 5 -4.73 12.48 3.44
N ASP A 6 -5.33 13.60 3.83
CA ASP A 6 -6.19 13.65 5.00
C ASP A 6 -7.56 13.07 4.63
N LEU A 7 -7.78 11.81 5.02
CA LEU A 7 -9.07 11.17 4.84
C LEU A 7 -10.09 11.82 5.78
N PRO A 8 -11.30 12.21 5.30
CA PRO A 8 -12.32 12.78 6.17
C PRO A 8 -12.58 11.89 7.39
N GLU A 9 -12.69 12.49 8.56
CA GLU A 9 -12.70 11.76 9.85
C GLU A 9 -13.77 10.67 9.90
N GLU A 10 -14.98 10.97 9.41
CA GLU A 10 -16.06 9.99 9.34
C GLU A 10 -15.69 8.76 8.50
N ALA A 11 -15.05 8.98 7.34
CA ALA A 11 -14.59 7.91 6.48
C ALA A 11 -13.44 7.12 7.14
N ARG A 12 -12.50 7.83 7.77
CA ARG A 12 -11.38 7.24 8.51
C ARG A 12 -11.86 6.29 9.61
N LEU A 13 -12.77 6.75 10.46
CA LEU A 13 -13.32 5.95 11.57
C LEU A 13 -14.10 4.72 11.07
N LYS A 14 -14.89 4.86 10.00
CA LYS A 14 -15.62 3.73 9.41
C LYS A 14 -14.68 2.69 8.82
N VAL A 15 -13.65 3.13 8.09
CA VAL A 15 -12.63 2.25 7.51
C VAL A 15 -11.86 1.52 8.61
N GLU A 16 -11.38 2.23 9.63
CA GLU A 16 -10.68 1.63 10.77
C GLU A 16 -11.54 0.57 11.47
N LYS A 17 -12.81 0.87 11.75
CA LYS A 17 -13.74 -0.09 12.36
C LYS A 17 -13.91 -1.36 11.53
N ILE A 18 -14.00 -1.24 10.20
CA ILE A 18 -14.06 -2.39 9.29
C ILE A 18 -12.75 -3.19 9.39
N ILE A 19 -11.60 -2.53 9.32
CA ILE A 19 -10.29 -3.19 9.37
C ILE A 19 -10.13 -3.94 10.70
N GLU A 20 -10.38 -3.30 11.83
CA GLU A 20 -10.23 -3.89 13.16
C GLU A 20 -11.14 -5.10 13.36
N LYS A 21 -12.40 -5.02 12.90
CA LYS A 21 -13.36 -6.13 12.94
C LYS A 21 -12.86 -7.36 12.18
N ASN A 22 -12.20 -7.16 11.04
CA ASN A 22 -11.77 -8.23 10.15
C ASN A 22 -10.28 -8.60 10.33
N TYR A 23 -9.52 -7.89 11.16
CA TYR A 23 -8.06 -8.03 11.25
C TYR A 23 -7.63 -9.48 11.55
N LYS A 24 -8.28 -10.13 12.53
CA LYS A 24 -7.94 -11.51 12.90
C LYS A 24 -8.14 -12.48 11.74
N ASP A 25 -9.24 -12.33 11.00
CA ASP A 25 -9.57 -13.19 9.87
C ASP A 25 -8.60 -12.98 8.71
N ILE A 26 -8.24 -11.73 8.41
CA ILE A 26 -7.24 -11.39 7.38
C ILE A 26 -5.89 -12.04 7.71
N VAL A 27 -5.41 -11.85 8.95
CA VAL A 27 -4.10 -12.39 9.37
C VAL A 27 -4.13 -13.93 9.40
N LEU A 28 -5.21 -14.55 9.86
CA LEU A 28 -5.34 -16.01 9.87
C LEU A 28 -5.39 -16.58 8.44
N HIS A 29 -6.22 -16.01 7.58
CA HIS A 29 -6.36 -16.41 6.18
C HIS A 29 -5.01 -16.41 5.46
N THR A 30 -4.26 -15.32 5.63
CA THR A 30 -2.97 -15.13 4.96
C THR A 30 -1.87 -16.01 5.56
N ARG A 31 -1.90 -16.29 6.88
CA ARG A 31 -1.03 -17.29 7.52
C ARG A 31 -1.22 -18.69 6.92
N ILE A 32 -2.46 -19.11 6.70
CA ILE A 32 -2.78 -20.41 6.10
C ILE A 32 -2.26 -20.51 4.66
N GLN A 33 -2.25 -19.41 3.91
CA GLN A 33 -1.66 -19.37 2.56
C GLN A 33 -0.12 -19.44 2.54
N GLY A 34 0.53 -19.49 3.70
CA GLY A 34 1.97 -19.70 3.81
C GLY A 34 2.79 -18.41 3.78
N LEU A 35 2.56 -17.51 4.75
CA LEU A 35 3.42 -16.34 4.96
C LEU A 35 4.87 -16.78 5.08
N ARG A 36 5.76 -16.02 4.42
CA ARG A 36 7.19 -16.31 4.41
C ARG A 36 7.92 -15.31 5.27
N THR A 37 8.99 -15.78 5.92
CA THR A 37 10.00 -14.89 6.49
C THR A 37 11.11 -14.72 5.46
N VAL A 38 11.47 -13.48 5.14
CA VAL A 38 12.54 -13.16 4.20
C VAL A 38 13.61 -12.41 4.98
N LYS A 39 14.81 -13.01 5.13
CA LYS A 39 15.87 -12.47 5.99
C LYS A 39 16.36 -11.09 5.53
N ASP A 40 16.67 -10.99 4.24
CA ASP A 40 17.34 -9.80 3.66
C ASP A 40 16.35 -8.92 2.88
N TRP A 41 15.12 -8.82 3.38
CA TRP A 41 14.03 -8.10 2.68
C TRP A 41 14.30 -6.59 2.58
N SER A 42 14.94 -6.00 3.59
CA SER A 42 15.24 -4.57 3.66
C SER A 42 16.26 -4.12 2.62
N ASP A 43 17.22 -4.99 2.30
CA ASP A 43 18.29 -4.72 1.35
C ASP A 43 17.72 -4.48 -0.05
N LYS A 44 16.63 -5.20 -0.36
CA LYS A 44 15.86 -5.07 -1.61
C LYS A 44 15.12 -3.74 -1.77
N LEU A 45 15.12 -2.92 -0.73
CA LEU A 45 14.42 -1.62 -0.70
C LEU A 45 15.39 -0.44 -0.62
N THR A 46 16.69 -0.69 -0.63
CA THR A 46 17.73 0.35 -0.69
C THR A 46 17.75 1.02 -2.06
N LEU A 47 18.39 2.20 -2.16
CA LEU A 47 18.59 2.86 -3.45
C LEU A 47 19.51 2.04 -4.38
N GLU A 48 20.46 1.30 -3.82
CA GLU A 48 21.38 0.44 -4.57
C GLU A 48 20.64 -0.71 -5.28
N TYR A 49 19.57 -1.22 -4.66
CA TYR A 49 18.72 -2.25 -5.25
C TYR A 49 17.68 -1.70 -6.25
N LEU A 50 17.57 -0.36 -6.39
CA LEU A 50 16.68 0.23 -7.39
C LEU A 50 17.17 -0.15 -8.78
N ASN A 51 16.49 -1.13 -9.37
CA ASN A 51 16.65 -1.42 -10.76
C ASN A 51 15.88 -0.36 -11.58
N THR A 52 16.59 0.62 -12.14
CA THR A 52 16.00 1.66 -12.99
C THR A 52 15.57 1.14 -14.35
N SER A 53 15.93 -0.08 -14.72
CA SER A 53 15.40 -0.69 -15.94
C SER A 53 13.88 -0.86 -15.81
N ASN A 54 13.20 -0.65 -16.93
CA ASN A 54 11.78 -0.37 -17.11
C ASN A 54 10.80 -1.28 -16.31
N ILE A 55 10.67 -1.13 -14.99
CA ILE A 55 9.84 -1.99 -14.13
C ILE A 55 8.53 -1.30 -13.70
N SER A 56 7.39 -1.81 -14.18
CA SER A 56 6.08 -1.33 -13.76
C SER A 56 5.61 -1.96 -12.45
N ILE A 57 5.87 -3.25 -12.25
CA ILE A 57 5.50 -4.02 -11.06
C ILE A 57 6.71 -4.87 -10.66
N SER A 58 7.09 -4.83 -9.38
CA SER A 58 8.22 -5.61 -8.87
C SER A 58 7.84 -7.09 -8.75
N LYS A 59 8.77 -7.99 -9.09
CA LYS A 59 8.67 -9.42 -8.80
C LYS A 59 9.18 -9.77 -7.40
N GLU A 60 9.99 -8.89 -6.81
CA GLU A 60 10.53 -9.01 -5.46
C GLU A 60 9.47 -8.55 -4.47
N THR A 61 8.75 -9.50 -3.88
CA THR A 61 7.66 -9.22 -2.94
C THR A 61 7.59 -10.28 -1.83
N ASN A 62 7.02 -9.89 -0.70
CA ASN A 62 6.53 -10.78 0.35
C ASN A 62 5.23 -10.18 0.88
N MET A 63 4.12 -10.55 0.25
CA MET A 63 2.79 -10.11 0.60
C MET A 63 1.77 -11.14 0.12
N VAL A 64 0.62 -11.21 0.78
CA VAL A 64 -0.44 -12.15 0.46
C VAL A 64 -1.72 -11.38 0.19
N SER A 65 -2.36 -11.66 -0.94
CA SER A 65 -3.65 -11.08 -1.26
C SER A 65 -4.72 -11.62 -0.32
N PHE A 66 -5.56 -10.74 0.19
CA PHE A 66 -6.79 -11.09 0.92
C PHE A 66 -8.03 -10.55 0.20
N GLU A 67 -7.93 -10.24 -1.09
CA GLU A 67 -9.04 -9.70 -1.88
C GLU A 67 -10.27 -10.62 -1.91
N GLY A 68 -10.08 -11.93 -1.75
CA GLY A 68 -11.16 -12.91 -1.61
C GLY A 68 -11.98 -12.80 -0.31
N LEU A 69 -11.60 -11.90 0.62
CA LEU A 69 -12.39 -11.59 1.80
C LEU A 69 -13.36 -10.43 1.53
N GLU A 70 -14.50 -10.45 2.22
CA GLU A 70 -15.59 -9.46 2.09
C GLU A 70 -15.21 -8.03 2.54
N VAL A 71 -13.98 -7.81 3.00
CA VAL A 71 -13.44 -6.50 3.40
C VAL A 71 -13.45 -5.51 2.22
N THR A 72 -13.12 -6.01 1.02
CA THR A 72 -13.09 -5.22 -0.22
C THR A 72 -14.43 -4.56 -0.52
N ARG A 73 -15.54 -5.31 -0.34
CA ARG A 73 -16.90 -4.81 -0.60
C ARG A 73 -17.38 -3.80 0.42
N GLN A 74 -16.80 -3.78 1.62
CA GLN A 74 -17.16 -2.84 2.69
C GLN A 74 -16.44 -1.49 2.55
N ILE A 75 -15.15 -1.51 2.21
CA ILE A 75 -14.33 -0.28 2.14
C ILE A 75 -14.56 0.47 0.82
N THR A 76 -14.64 -0.23 -0.31
CA THR A 76 -14.70 0.42 -1.65
C THR A 76 -15.84 1.43 -1.79
N PRO A 77 -17.09 1.17 -1.34
CA PRO A 77 -18.16 2.15 -1.41
C PRO A 77 -17.93 3.41 -0.55
N LEU A 78 -17.20 3.29 0.57
CA LEU A 78 -16.83 4.44 1.39
C LEU A 78 -15.86 5.36 0.63
N ILE A 79 -14.90 4.76 -0.08
CA ILE A 79 -13.93 5.51 -0.88
C ILE A 79 -14.58 6.11 -2.13
N GLN A 80 -15.49 5.41 -2.79
CA GLN A 80 -16.25 5.94 -3.93
C GLN A 80 -17.02 7.23 -3.58
N LYS A 81 -17.55 7.35 -2.36
CA LYS A 81 -18.23 8.57 -1.89
C LYS A 81 -17.30 9.78 -1.78
N LEU A 82 -16.00 9.57 -1.56
CA LEU A 82 -15.01 10.65 -1.47
C LEU A 82 -14.63 11.23 -2.83
N PHE A 83 -14.83 10.44 -3.90
CA PHE A 83 -14.52 10.82 -5.27
C PHE A 83 -15.77 10.71 -6.15
N PRO A 84 -16.83 11.52 -5.92
CA PRO A 84 -18.13 11.36 -6.57
C PRO A 84 -18.11 11.63 -8.08
N LYS A 85 -17.04 12.26 -8.59
CA LYS A 85 -16.86 12.58 -10.01
C LYS A 85 -15.92 11.62 -10.74
N GLN A 86 -15.36 10.64 -10.03
CA GLN A 86 -14.40 9.69 -10.55
C GLN A 86 -14.88 8.27 -10.29
N ILE A 87 -14.35 7.32 -11.04
CA ILE A 87 -14.57 5.90 -10.81
C ILE A 87 -13.45 5.38 -9.90
N VAL A 88 -13.84 4.78 -8.77
CA VAL A 88 -12.92 4.15 -7.82
C VAL A 88 -12.85 2.65 -8.09
N TRP A 89 -11.68 2.18 -8.49
CA TRP A 89 -11.39 0.76 -8.68
C TRP A 89 -10.47 0.25 -7.57
N ASN A 90 -10.81 -0.89 -6.97
CA ASN A 90 -9.86 -1.65 -6.16
C ASN A 90 -8.72 -2.16 -7.05
N THR A 91 -7.49 -2.06 -6.55
CA THR A 91 -6.28 -2.46 -7.29
C THR A 91 -5.36 -3.39 -6.52
N GLY A 92 -5.72 -3.73 -5.28
CA GLY A 92 -5.00 -4.73 -4.52
C GLY A 92 -5.20 -4.59 -3.02
N PHE A 93 -5.51 -5.71 -2.38
CA PHE A 93 -5.79 -5.81 -0.96
C PHE A 93 -4.81 -6.84 -0.40
N PHE A 94 -3.77 -6.36 0.29
CA PHE A 94 -2.59 -7.16 0.59
C PHE A 94 -2.21 -7.07 2.06
N HIS A 95 -1.92 -8.23 2.65
CA HIS A 95 -1.28 -8.34 3.95
C HIS A 95 0.23 -8.52 3.73
N TYR A 96 0.99 -7.60 4.32
CA TYR A 96 2.43 -7.68 4.43
C TYR A 96 2.74 -8.21 5.83
N PRO A 97 3.26 -9.45 5.97
CA PRO A 97 3.65 -9.96 7.28
C PRO A 97 4.85 -9.19 7.84
N SER A 98 5.32 -9.56 9.03
CA SER A 98 6.70 -9.23 9.43
C SER A 98 7.68 -9.71 8.36
N THR A 99 8.61 -8.85 7.93
CA THR A 99 9.47 -9.01 6.73
C THR A 99 8.73 -8.90 5.39
N GLY A 100 7.52 -8.34 5.41
CA GLY A 100 6.69 -8.13 4.23
C GLY A 100 7.15 -6.91 3.44
N TYR A 101 7.24 -7.04 2.12
CA TYR A 101 7.70 -5.94 1.26
C TYR A 101 7.15 -6.03 -0.17
N MET A 102 7.25 -4.92 -0.88
CA MET A 102 7.11 -4.81 -2.33
C MET A 102 8.30 -3.98 -2.82
N GLY A 103 9.15 -4.60 -3.63
CA GLY A 103 10.33 -3.95 -4.21
C GLY A 103 9.99 -2.73 -5.06
N TRP A 104 11.04 -2.01 -5.48
CA TRP A 104 10.89 -0.81 -6.29
C TRP A 104 10.12 -1.03 -7.59
N HIS A 105 9.13 -0.19 -7.84
CA HIS A 105 8.28 -0.23 -9.04
C HIS A 105 7.64 1.15 -9.30
N THR A 106 6.96 1.29 -10.44
CA THR A 106 6.41 2.58 -10.90
C THR A 106 4.89 2.58 -11.08
N ASN A 107 4.27 1.41 -11.28
CA ASN A 107 2.88 1.26 -11.72
C ASN A 107 2.54 2.01 -13.04
N ARG A 108 3.54 2.35 -13.86
CA ARG A 108 3.36 3.16 -15.08
C ARG A 108 2.42 2.56 -16.12
N ASN A 109 2.28 1.23 -16.17
CA ASN A 109 1.37 0.56 -17.11
C ASN A 109 -0.11 0.83 -16.78
N HIS A 110 -0.40 1.40 -15.62
CA HIS A 110 -1.74 1.76 -15.18
C HIS A 110 -1.77 3.21 -14.68
N PRO A 111 -1.55 4.19 -15.56
CA PRO A 111 -1.47 5.60 -15.20
C PRO A 111 -2.81 6.07 -14.64
N CYS A 112 -2.79 6.62 -13.42
CA CYS A 112 -3.94 7.25 -12.77
C CYS A 112 -3.51 7.83 -11.41
N LYS A 113 -4.47 8.46 -10.74
CA LYS A 113 -4.35 8.78 -9.32
C LYS A 113 -4.52 7.51 -8.49
N LYS A 114 -3.63 7.28 -7.52
CA LYS A 114 -3.61 6.15 -6.60
C LYS A 114 -3.91 6.64 -5.19
N LEU A 115 -4.90 6.03 -4.54
CA LEU A 115 -5.13 6.18 -3.11
C LEU A 115 -4.74 4.88 -2.42
N TYR A 116 -3.74 4.93 -1.54
CA TYR A 116 -3.36 3.83 -0.68
C TYR A 116 -3.80 4.12 0.74
N LEU A 117 -4.57 3.20 1.31
CA LEU A 117 -4.84 3.15 2.74
C LEU A 117 -4.02 2.01 3.33
N THR A 118 -3.37 2.27 4.44
CA THR A 118 -2.53 1.29 5.15
C THR A 118 -2.92 1.29 6.61
N TRP A 119 -2.87 0.13 7.25
CA TRP A 119 -3.18 0.00 8.66
C TRP A 119 -2.15 -0.85 9.37
N THR A 120 -1.68 -0.37 10.52
CA THR A 120 -0.72 -1.08 11.37
C THR A 120 -1.04 -0.88 12.85
N LYS A 121 -0.57 -1.80 13.70
CA LYS A 121 -0.76 -1.72 15.16
C LYS A 121 0.21 -0.78 15.87
N GLU A 122 1.34 -0.48 15.23
CA GLU A 122 2.43 0.30 15.79
C GLU A 122 2.99 1.24 14.73
N ALA A 123 3.21 2.50 15.10
CA ALA A 123 3.83 3.48 14.21
C ALA A 123 5.30 3.13 13.95
N ASN A 124 5.86 3.65 12.85
CA ASN A 124 7.30 3.64 12.56
C ASN A 124 7.95 2.26 12.35
N LYS A 125 7.15 1.20 12.18
CA LYS A 125 7.63 -0.17 11.85
C LYS A 125 7.23 -0.64 10.45
N SER A 126 6.55 0.21 9.71
CA SER A 126 6.14 -0.01 8.33
C SER A 126 6.29 1.30 7.56
N PHE A 127 6.60 1.26 6.28
CA PHE A 127 6.83 2.46 5.49
C PHE A 127 6.44 2.33 4.03
N PHE A 128 6.18 3.49 3.43
CA PHE A 128 6.15 3.70 2.00
C PHE A 128 7.34 4.58 1.63
N ARG A 129 8.16 4.13 0.69
CA ARG A 129 9.36 4.85 0.26
C ARG A 129 9.21 5.21 -1.22
N TYR A 130 9.62 6.41 -1.58
CA TYR A 130 9.50 6.91 -2.96
C TYR A 130 10.63 7.87 -3.31
N ILE A 131 10.83 8.07 -4.61
CA ILE A 131 11.83 9.01 -5.14
C ILE A 131 11.15 10.32 -5.47
N LYS A 132 11.75 11.42 -5.01
CA LYS A 132 11.34 12.78 -5.36
C LYS A 132 12.57 13.65 -5.45
N ASN A 133 12.75 14.33 -6.59
CA ASN A 133 13.91 15.18 -6.85
C ASN A 133 15.23 14.44 -6.55
N GLU A 134 15.35 13.21 -7.08
CA GLU A 134 16.52 12.33 -6.92
C GLU A 134 16.82 11.90 -5.47
N LYS A 135 15.96 12.26 -4.51
CA LYS A 135 16.08 11.87 -3.11
C LYS A 135 15.09 10.78 -2.76
N VAL A 136 15.56 9.82 -1.98
CA VAL A 136 14.73 8.80 -1.36
C VAL A 136 14.02 9.42 -0.15
N ILE A 137 12.69 9.41 -0.18
CA ILE A 137 11.85 9.82 0.94
C ILE A 137 11.23 8.56 1.53
N THR A 138 11.43 8.35 2.84
CA THR A 138 10.76 7.28 3.60
C THR A 138 9.64 7.90 4.43
N ASP A 139 8.42 7.47 4.18
CA ASP A 139 7.22 7.92 4.86
C ASP A 139 6.64 6.77 5.69
N TYR A 140 6.86 6.80 6.99
CA TYR A 140 6.49 5.74 7.93
C TYR A 140 4.99 5.71 8.22
N ASP A 141 4.38 4.53 8.15
CA ASP A 141 2.98 4.35 8.56
C ASP A 141 2.79 4.72 10.03
N ASP A 142 1.69 5.41 10.31
CA ASP A 142 1.22 5.70 11.66
C ASP A 142 0.60 4.44 12.29
N LYS A 143 0.43 4.48 13.61
CA LYS A 143 -0.46 3.54 14.30
C LYS A 143 -1.89 3.82 13.86
N GLY A 144 -2.63 2.78 13.47
CA GLY A 144 -3.96 2.92 12.90
C GLY A 144 -3.88 3.16 11.40
N LEU A 145 -4.83 3.92 10.85
CA LEU A 145 -4.91 4.20 9.43
C LEU A 145 -3.94 5.29 8.98
N THR A 146 -3.22 5.02 7.90
CA THR A 146 -2.45 5.99 7.13
C THR A 146 -2.99 6.05 5.69
N SER A 147 -3.11 7.26 5.14
CA SER A 147 -3.60 7.47 3.77
C SER A 147 -2.63 8.28 2.92
N ARG A 148 -2.43 7.81 1.68
CA ARG A 148 -1.55 8.45 0.69
C ARG A 148 -2.25 8.58 -0.65
N LEU A 149 -2.16 9.75 -1.25
CA LEU A 149 -2.70 10.05 -2.57
C LEU A 149 -1.58 10.58 -3.47
N PHE A 150 -1.32 9.87 -4.57
CA PHE A 150 -0.25 10.24 -5.50
C PHE A 150 -0.65 9.87 -6.93
N GLU A 151 0.06 10.41 -7.90
CA GLU A 151 -0.19 10.17 -9.31
C GLU A 151 0.93 9.30 -9.90
N VAL A 152 0.54 8.31 -10.70
CA VAL A 152 1.46 7.51 -11.49
C VAL A 152 1.24 7.82 -12.96
N THR A 153 2.33 8.08 -13.68
CA THR A 153 2.32 8.47 -15.10
C THR A 153 2.73 7.30 -15.99
N GLY A 154 2.26 7.32 -17.24
CA GLY A 154 2.66 6.34 -18.26
C GLY A 154 4.02 6.66 -18.88
N GLU A 155 4.46 7.91 -18.76
CA GLU A 155 5.70 8.45 -19.33
C GLU A 155 6.59 9.06 -18.24
N PRO A 156 7.91 9.15 -18.47
CA PRO A 156 8.85 9.79 -17.54
C PRO A 156 8.47 11.26 -17.24
N PRO A 157 8.77 11.77 -16.02
CA PRO A 157 9.40 11.07 -14.91
C PRO A 157 8.44 10.11 -14.20
N PHE A 158 8.88 8.87 -13.97
CA PHE A 158 8.06 7.86 -13.27
C PHE A 158 8.06 8.06 -11.75
N PHE A 159 6.93 7.72 -11.13
CA PHE A 159 6.80 7.70 -9.67
C PHE A 159 7.34 6.39 -9.08
N TRP A 160 8.66 6.30 -8.89
CA TRP A 160 9.30 5.15 -8.25
C TRP A 160 8.97 5.07 -6.77
N HIS A 161 8.49 3.90 -6.34
CA HIS A 161 8.16 3.62 -4.94
C HIS A 161 8.35 2.16 -4.56
N CYS A 162 8.51 1.91 -3.27
CA CYS A 162 8.58 0.59 -2.65
C CYS A 162 7.94 0.61 -1.26
N VAL A 163 7.71 -0.56 -0.68
CA VAL A 163 7.04 -0.73 0.62
C VAL A 163 7.79 -1.77 1.44
N GLY A 164 7.86 -1.53 2.75
CA GLY A 164 8.49 -2.44 3.70
C GLY A 164 7.79 -2.45 5.04
N SER A 165 7.79 -3.59 5.73
CA SER A 165 7.17 -3.74 7.04
C SER A 165 7.87 -4.78 7.93
N GLU A 166 8.13 -4.38 9.17
CA GLU A 166 8.62 -5.24 10.25
C GLU A 166 7.47 -5.90 11.03
N ILE A 167 6.24 -5.43 10.81
CA ILE A 167 5.03 -5.89 11.49
C ILE A 167 3.93 -6.24 10.48
N ASP A 168 2.84 -6.84 10.95
CA ASP A 168 1.65 -7.05 10.11
C ASP A 168 1.10 -5.69 9.64
N ARG A 169 1.15 -5.47 8.32
CA ARG A 169 0.63 -4.28 7.65
C ARG A 169 -0.46 -4.68 6.65
N LEU A 170 -1.63 -4.09 6.82
CA LEU A 170 -2.74 -4.25 5.87
C LEU A 170 -2.72 -3.09 4.87
N SER A 171 -2.87 -3.41 3.58
CA SER A 171 -2.80 -2.44 2.49
C SER A 171 -4.03 -2.55 1.61
N PHE A 172 -4.64 -1.40 1.31
CA PHE A 172 -5.85 -1.27 0.52
C PHE A 172 -5.58 -0.25 -0.59
N GLY A 173 -5.39 -0.73 -1.81
CA GLY A 173 -5.02 0.09 -2.97
C GLY A 173 -6.22 0.40 -3.86
N PHE A 174 -6.40 1.68 -4.20
CA PHE A 174 -7.45 2.16 -5.09
C PHE A 174 -6.88 2.99 -6.24
N SER A 175 -7.46 2.82 -7.43
CA SER A 175 -7.27 3.74 -8.56
C SER A 175 -8.47 4.66 -8.68
N ILE A 176 -8.20 5.96 -8.83
CA ILE A 176 -9.20 7.01 -8.99
C ILE A 176 -9.04 7.54 -10.42
N ARG A 177 -10.07 7.36 -11.25
CA ARG A 177 -10.07 7.71 -12.68
C ARG A 177 -11.21 8.65 -13.03
#